data_AF-A0A8T6VES8-F1
#
_entry.id   AF-A0A8T6VES8-F1
#
_cell.length_a   1.000
_cell.length_b   1.000
_cell.length_c   1.000
_cell.angle_alpha   90.00
_cell.angle_beta   90.00
_cell.angle_gamma   90.00
#
_symmetry.space_group_name_H-M   'P 1'
#
loop_
_entity.id
_entity.type
_entity.pdbx_description
1 polymer ?
#
loop_
_entity_poly.entity_id
_entity_poly.type
_entity_poly.pdbx_seq_one_letter_code
_entity_poly.pdbx_strand_id
1 'polypeptide(L)'
;MSSQWHAIEKEEVLRSLESRLKGLTAEEAKQRLAKFGYNELKKHKKASLLQIFLDQFKNFFVLMLIGAIIISVIIGFYESQAAADPRVVLETYTDALAIGAIVALNAAIGFIQEYRSEKAMEAMEKLVAPKARVLRGGREIIIPAREIVAGDILLLEAGDRIAADARL
;
A
#
# COMPACT_ATOMS: atom_id res chain seq x y z
N MET A 1 5.51 -10.20 -27.43
CA MET A 1 5.31 -10.01 -28.88
C MET A 1 4.02 -9.25 -29.06
N SER A 2 4.03 -8.05 -29.65
CA SER A 2 2.81 -7.28 -29.90
C SER A 2 2.10 -7.86 -31.12
N SER A 3 1.31 -8.90 -30.91
CA SER A 3 0.26 -9.26 -31.86
C SER A 3 -0.65 -8.04 -32.03
N GLN A 4 -0.95 -7.65 -33.27
CA GLN A 4 -1.86 -6.53 -33.56
C GLN A 4 -3.30 -6.96 -33.26
N TRP A 5 -3.66 -7.08 -31.97
CA TRP A 5 -4.96 -7.56 -31.51
C TRP A 5 -6.14 -6.84 -32.18
N HIS A 6 -5.98 -5.55 -32.49
CA HIS A 6 -6.97 -4.73 -33.17
C HIS A 6 -7.26 -5.16 -34.63
N ALA A 7 -6.34 -5.88 -35.27
CA ALA A 7 -6.45 -6.33 -36.67
C ALA A 7 -6.86 -7.80 -36.79
N ILE A 8 -6.99 -8.53 -35.67
CA ILE A 8 -7.40 -9.93 -35.66
C ILE A 8 -8.93 -10.01 -35.73
N GLU A 9 -9.43 -10.95 -36.55
CA GLU A 9 -10.85 -11.26 -36.65
C GLU A 9 -11.40 -11.81 -35.34
N LYS A 10 -12.68 -11.52 -35.07
CA LYS A 10 -13.34 -11.85 -33.79
C LYS A 10 -13.22 -13.33 -33.44
N GLU A 11 -13.44 -14.21 -34.40
CA GLU A 11 -13.40 -15.66 -34.23
C GLU A 11 -11.99 -16.15 -33.86
N GLU A 12 -10.97 -15.52 -34.41
CA GLU A 12 -9.57 -15.86 -34.12
C GLU A 12 -9.15 -15.35 -32.75
N VAL A 13 -9.60 -14.16 -32.34
CA VAL A 13 -9.40 -13.67 -30.95
C VAL A 13 -10.02 -14.64 -29.94
N LEU A 14 -11.27 -15.04 -30.16
CA LEU A 14 -11.96 -16.00 -29.28
C LEU A 14 -11.23 -17.34 -29.22
N ARG A 15 -10.74 -17.86 -30.35
CA ARG A 15 -9.93 -19.09 -30.36
C ARG A 15 -8.62 -18.92 -29.61
N SER A 16 -7.90 -17.83 -29.84
CA SER A 16 -6.58 -17.58 -29.23
C SER A 16 -6.66 -17.42 -27.70
N LEU A 17 -7.76 -16.87 -27.20
CA LEU A 17 -8.02 -16.70 -25.77
C LEU A 17 -8.83 -17.86 -25.18
N GLU A 18 -9.06 -18.94 -25.94
CA GLU A 18 -9.89 -20.10 -25.56
C GLU A 18 -11.23 -19.66 -24.96
N SER A 19 -11.87 -18.67 -25.57
CA SER A 19 -13.14 -18.08 -25.15
C SER A 19 -14.25 -18.31 -26.18
N ARG A 20 -15.47 -17.93 -25.83
CA ARG A 20 -16.69 -18.21 -26.61
C ARG A 20 -17.57 -16.97 -26.66
N LEU A 21 -18.43 -16.87 -27.67
CA LEU A 21 -19.41 -15.77 -27.79
C LEU A 21 -20.35 -15.64 -26.58
N LYS A 22 -20.58 -16.74 -25.84
CA LYS A 22 -21.35 -16.76 -24.59
C LYS A 22 -20.51 -16.41 -23.35
N GLY A 23 -19.24 -16.04 -23.52
CA GLY A 23 -18.29 -15.80 -22.45
C GLY A 23 -17.71 -17.07 -21.83
N LEU A 24 -16.82 -16.87 -20.85
CA LEU A 24 -16.19 -17.94 -20.06
C LEU A 24 -17.18 -18.53 -19.04
N THR A 25 -16.97 -19.77 -18.60
CA THR A 25 -17.67 -20.28 -17.40
C THR A 25 -17.09 -19.67 -16.13
N ALA A 26 -17.83 -19.76 -15.02
CA ALA A 26 -17.34 -19.31 -13.72
C ALA A 26 -16.08 -20.10 -13.29
N GLU A 27 -16.04 -21.39 -13.59
CA GLU A 27 -14.92 -22.28 -13.32
C GLU A 27 -13.68 -21.91 -14.13
N GLU A 28 -13.83 -21.65 -15.44
CA GLU A 28 -12.72 -21.22 -16.31
C GLU A 28 -12.14 -19.89 -15.83
N ALA A 29 -13.01 -18.92 -15.51
CA ALA A 29 -12.58 -17.64 -14.99
C ALA A 29 -11.81 -17.79 -13.66
N LYS A 30 -12.31 -18.63 -12.75
CA LYS A 30 -11.65 -18.93 -11.47
C LYS A 30 -10.29 -19.60 -11.66
N GLN A 31 -10.18 -20.55 -12.59
CA GLN A 31 -8.92 -21.23 -12.91
C GLN A 31 -7.90 -20.25 -13.51
N ARG A 32 -8.33 -19.38 -14.42
CA ARG A 32 -7.48 -18.33 -15.01
C ARG A 32 -7.04 -17.33 -13.95
N LEU A 33 -7.93 -16.91 -13.06
CA LEU A 33 -7.58 -16.01 -11.96
C LEU A 33 -6.54 -16.63 -11.03
N ALA A 34 -6.65 -17.93 -10.75
CA ALA A 34 -5.65 -18.66 -9.97
C ALA A 34 -4.29 -18.79 -10.69
N LYS A 35 -4.31 -18.93 -12.03
CA LYS A 35 -3.11 -19.10 -12.86
C LYS A 35 -2.38 -17.78 -13.14
N PHE A 36 -3.11 -16.72 -13.47
CA PHE A 36 -2.55 -15.45 -13.93
C PHE A 36 -2.55 -14.36 -12.84
N GLY A 37 -3.31 -14.56 -11.76
CA GLY A 37 -3.48 -13.56 -10.71
C GLY A 37 -4.58 -12.55 -11.02
N TYR A 38 -4.79 -11.61 -10.09
CA TYR A 38 -5.77 -10.53 -10.24
C TYR A 38 -5.34 -9.51 -11.29
N ASN A 39 -6.32 -8.92 -11.97
CA ASN A 39 -6.17 -7.74 -12.83
C ASN A 39 -5.93 -6.48 -11.97
N GLU A 40 -4.78 -6.46 -11.29
CA GLU A 40 -4.33 -5.34 -10.48
C GLU A 40 -2.89 -5.01 -10.89
N LEU A 41 -2.60 -3.72 -11.03
CA LEU A 41 -1.21 -3.28 -11.13
C LEU A 41 -0.50 -3.60 -9.83
N LYS A 42 0.77 -4.02 -9.91
CA LYS A 42 1.59 -4.24 -8.72
C LYS A 42 1.62 -2.95 -7.91
N LYS A 43 0.94 -2.95 -6.77
CA LYS A 43 1.00 -1.82 -5.82
C LYS A 43 2.46 -1.61 -5.44
N HIS A 44 2.87 -0.34 -5.38
CA HIS A 44 4.14 0.00 -4.75
C HIS A 44 4.16 -0.62 -3.34
N LYS A 45 5.31 -1.20 -2.97
CA LYS A 45 5.47 -1.79 -1.64
C LYS A 45 5.09 -0.70 -0.61
N LYS A 46 4.13 -1.00 0.25
CA LYS A 46 3.79 -0.14 1.39
C LYS A 46 5.09 0.16 2.16
N ALA A 47 5.17 1.36 2.74
CA ALA A 47 6.32 1.68 3.58
C ALA A 47 6.43 0.61 4.67
N SER A 48 7.58 -0.04 4.77
CA SER A 48 7.76 -1.04 5.83
C SER A 48 7.72 -0.34 7.18
N LEU A 49 7.30 -1.03 8.24
CA LEU A 49 7.29 -0.44 9.60
C LEU A 49 8.67 0.11 9.99
N LEU A 50 9.74 -0.55 9.54
CA LEU A 50 11.12 -0.08 9.70
C LEU A 50 11.40 1.19 8.89
N GLN A 51 10.86 1.29 7.68
CA GLN A 51 11.00 2.50 6.87
C GLN A 51 10.26 3.68 7.49
N ILE A 52 9.03 3.48 7.98
CA ILE A 52 8.26 4.50 8.69
C ILE A 52 9.03 4.98 9.94
N PHE A 53 9.64 4.04 10.68
CA PHE A 53 10.48 4.38 11.83
C PHE A 53 11.75 5.15 11.44
N LEU A 54 12.49 4.69 10.43
CA LEU A 54 13.70 5.38 9.94
C LEU A 54 13.39 6.77 9.36
N ASP A 55 12.22 6.95 8.75
CA ASP A 55 11.79 8.25 8.24
C ASP A 55 11.55 9.27 9.38
N GLN A 56 11.25 8.84 10.61
CA GLN A 56 11.21 9.75 11.76
C GLN A 56 12.58 10.42 12.04
N PHE A 57 13.69 9.74 11.77
CA PHE A 57 15.03 10.30 11.95
C PHE A 57 15.41 11.30 10.84
N LYS A 58 14.64 11.39 9.75
CA LYS A 58 14.79 12.45 8.75
C LYS A 58 14.08 13.73 9.15
N ASN A 59 13.22 13.69 10.16
CA ASN A 59 12.49 14.85 10.62
C ASN A 59 13.44 15.82 11.34
N PHE A 60 13.51 17.05 10.84
CA PHE A 60 14.36 18.11 11.40
C PHE A 60 14.13 18.31 12.92
N PHE A 61 12.88 18.26 13.38
CA PHE A 61 12.57 18.39 14.81
C PHE A 61 13.11 17.21 15.63
N VAL A 62 13.04 15.98 15.11
CA VAL A 62 13.60 14.80 15.79
C VAL A 62 15.12 14.89 15.86
N LEU A 63 15.78 15.33 14.78
CA LEU A 63 17.22 15.57 14.78
C LEU A 63 17.64 16.64 15.78
N MET A 64 16.87 17.73 15.89
CA MET A 64 17.11 18.76 16.92
C MET A 64 16.99 18.18 18.34
N LEU A 65 15.99 17.34 18.61
CA LEU A 65 15.79 16.72 19.91
C LEU A 65 16.90 15.71 20.24
N ILE A 66 17.35 14.92 19.26
CA ILE A 66 18.52 14.04 19.43
C ILE A 66 19.77 14.87 19.74
N GLY A 67 19.97 16.00 19.04
CA GLY A 67 21.05 16.95 19.35
C GLY A 67 20.97 17.50 20.78
N ALA A 68 19.77 17.87 21.24
CA ALA A 68 19.54 18.33 22.61
C ALA A 68 19.84 17.23 23.65
N ILE A 69 19.45 15.98 23.39
CA ILE A 69 19.79 14.83 24.24
C ILE A 69 21.31 14.67 24.34
N ILE A 70 22.04 14.74 23.22
CA ILE A 70 23.51 14.61 23.20
C ILE A 70 24.15 15.74 24.02
N ILE A 71 23.74 17.00 23.81
CA ILE A 71 24.26 18.15 24.55
C ILE A 71 23.99 18.00 26.05
N SER A 72 22.76 17.62 26.42
CA SER A 72 22.36 17.40 27.82
C SER A 72 23.20 16.29 28.49
N VAL A 73 23.44 15.17 27.80
CA VAL A 73 24.29 14.09 28.31
C VAL A 73 25.74 14.53 28.48
N ILE A 74 26.28 15.33 27.54
CA ILE A 74 27.65 15.86 27.62
C ILE A 74 27.78 16.80 28.81
N ILE A 75 26.86 17.75 28.98
CA ILE A 75 26.82 18.66 30.13
C ILE A 75 26.76 17.84 31.42
N GLY A 76 25.88 16.82 31.46
CA GLY A 76 25.74 16.00 32.65
C GLY A 76 26.96 15.15 33.00
N PHE A 77 27.73 14.70 31.99
CA PHE A 77 29.00 14.03 32.22
C PHE A 77 30.07 14.97 32.79
N TYR A 78 30.14 16.22 32.32
CA TYR A 78 31.07 17.22 32.85
C TYR A 78 30.71 17.64 34.29
N GLU A 79 29.43 17.87 34.57
CA GLU A 79 28.96 18.20 35.92
C GLU A 79 29.15 17.03 36.89
N SER A 80 28.90 15.79 36.45
CA SER A 80 29.14 14.58 37.25
C SER A 80 30.62 14.34 37.57
N GLN A 81 31.56 14.89 36.78
CA GLN A 81 32.99 14.82 37.09
C GLN A 81 33.43 15.87 38.13
N ALA A 82 32.66 16.96 38.27
CA ALA A 82 32.91 18.03 39.23
C ALA A 82 32.17 17.84 40.57
N ALA A 83 31.07 17.09 40.58
CA ALA A 83 30.26 16.82 41.77
C ALA A 83 30.61 15.46 42.39
N ALA A 84 31.07 15.44 43.64
CA ALA A 84 31.36 14.22 44.41
C ALA A 84 30.10 13.59 45.07
N ASP A 85 28.91 14.17 44.86
CA ASP A 85 27.67 13.73 45.50
C ASP A 85 26.80 12.91 44.52
N PRO A 86 26.53 11.61 44.80
CA PRO A 86 25.69 10.75 43.97
C PRO A 86 24.28 11.27 43.71
N ARG A 87 23.79 12.23 44.52
CA ARG A 87 22.44 12.82 44.35
C ARG A 87 22.34 13.78 43.18
N VAL A 88 23.44 14.43 42.79
CA VAL A 88 23.46 15.39 41.67
C VAL A 88 23.26 14.66 40.33
N VAL A 89 23.78 13.44 40.21
CA VAL A 89 23.71 12.60 39.00
C VAL A 89 22.26 12.35 38.55
N LEU A 90 21.31 12.23 39.49
CA LEU A 90 19.90 12.01 39.15
C LEU A 90 19.24 13.28 38.57
N GLU A 91 19.58 14.47 39.06
CA GLU A 91 19.12 15.75 38.49
C GLU A 91 19.80 16.05 37.15
N THR A 92 21.04 15.62 36.94
CA THR A 92 21.73 15.96 35.68
C THR A 92 21.21 15.20 34.47
N TYR A 93 20.66 14.00 34.68
CA TYR A 93 20.08 13.20 33.60
C TYR A 93 18.56 13.34 33.48
N THR A 94 17.86 14.06 34.37
CA THR A 94 16.41 14.24 34.26
C THR A 94 16.00 14.96 32.99
N ASP A 95 16.78 15.92 32.51
CA ASP A 95 16.49 16.65 31.26
C ASP A 95 16.61 15.75 30.04
N ALA A 96 17.70 14.98 29.93
CA ALA A 96 17.89 14.00 28.87
C ALA A 96 16.78 12.93 28.89
N LEU A 97 16.35 12.50 30.08
CA LEU A 97 15.29 11.51 30.25
C LEU A 97 13.91 12.08 29.90
N ALA A 98 13.63 13.34 30.26
CA ALA A 98 12.41 14.04 29.90
C ALA A 98 12.32 14.26 28.38
N ILE A 99 13.38 14.75 27.74
CA ILE A 99 13.44 14.93 26.29
C ILE A 99 13.32 13.58 25.59
N GLY A 100 14.00 12.54 26.08
CA GLY A 100 13.89 11.18 25.57
C GLY A 100 12.45 10.63 25.64
N ALA A 101 11.76 10.86 26.76
CA ALA A 101 10.36 10.47 26.92
C ALA A 101 9.44 11.20 25.93
N ILE A 102 9.65 12.50 25.69
CA ILE A 102 8.88 13.28 24.71
C ILE A 102 9.11 12.76 23.29
N VAL A 103 10.37 12.47 22.92
CA VAL A 103 10.71 11.89 21.60
C VAL A 103 10.05 10.53 21.42
N ALA A 104 10.14 9.66 22.42
CA ALA A 104 9.52 8.33 22.38
C ALA A 104 7.99 8.42 22.24
N LEU A 105 7.35 9.32 22.99
CA LEU A 105 5.92 9.55 22.90
C LEU A 105 5.51 10.07 21.52
N ASN A 106 6.23 11.04 20.97
CA ASN A 106 5.98 11.57 19.64
C ASN A 106 6.16 10.50 18.55
N ALA A 107 7.21 9.68 18.65
CA ALA A 107 7.43 8.57 17.71
C ALA A 107 6.30 7.54 17.78
N ALA A 108 5.83 7.19 18.98
CA ALA A 108 4.72 6.26 19.17
C ALA A 108 3.40 6.81 18.62
N ILE A 109 3.08 8.07 18.91
CA ILE A 109 1.89 8.74 18.38
C ILE A 109 1.97 8.84 16.85
N GLY A 110 3.10 9.26 16.31
CA GLY A 110 3.33 9.37 14.86
C GLY A 110 3.20 8.02 14.15
N PHE A 111 3.77 6.96 14.72
CA PHE A 111 3.62 5.60 14.20
C PHE A 111 2.16 5.14 14.20
N ILE A 112 1.42 5.35 15.29
CA ILE A 112 0.00 4.97 15.38
C ILE A 112 -0.83 5.77 14.37
N GLN A 113 -0.57 7.06 14.22
CA GLN A 113 -1.28 7.93 13.26
C GLN A 113 -1.02 7.49 11.82
N GLU A 114 0.23 7.25 11.46
CA GLU A 114 0.61 6.80 10.11
C GLU A 114 -0.01 5.43 9.79
N TYR A 115 0.09 4.48 10.72
CA TYR A 115 -0.51 3.15 10.57
C TYR A 115 -2.03 3.22 10.38
N ARG A 116 -2.72 4.05 11.17
CA ARG A 116 -4.17 4.24 11.03
C ARG A 116 -4.54 4.92 9.72
N SER A 117 -3.74 5.88 9.27
CA SER A 117 -3.92 6.55 7.97
C SER A 117 -3.80 5.55 6.81
N GLU A 118 -2.75 4.73 6.78
CA GLU A 118 -2.58 3.68 5.78
C GLU A 118 -3.75 2.69 5.76
N LYS A 119 -4.23 2.27 6.94
CA LYS A 119 -5.38 1.36 7.05
C LYS A 119 -6.68 1.98 6.58
N ALA A 120 -6.90 3.26 6.87
CA ALA A 120 -8.07 3.99 6.39
C ALA A 120 -8.04 4.11 4.86
N MET A 121 -6.88 4.41 4.27
CA MET A 121 -6.71 4.49 2.82
C MET A 121 -6.96 3.13 2.15
N GLU A 122 -6.46 2.03 2.72
CA GLU A 122 -6.72 0.68 2.22
C GLU A 122 -8.22 0.32 2.24
N ALA A 123 -8.94 0.73 3.29
CA ALA A 123 -10.39 0.50 3.38
C ALA A 123 -11.15 1.32 2.34
N MET A 124 -10.81 2.59 2.14
CA MET A 124 -11.40 3.43 1.10
C MET A 124 -11.17 2.84 -0.30
N GLU A 125 -9.96 2.36 -0.58
CA GLU A 125 -9.65 1.74 -1.87
C GLU A 125 -10.54 0.52 -2.16
N LYS A 126 -10.84 -0.30 -1.14
CA LYS A 126 -11.74 -1.46 -1.28
C LYS A 126 -13.20 -1.05 -1.53
N LEU A 127 -13.65 0.07 -0.98
CA LEU A 127 -15.02 0.57 -1.17
C LEU A 127 -15.24 1.17 -2.57
N VAL A 128 -14.21 1.81 -3.13
CA VAL A 128 -14.24 2.45 -4.45
C VAL A 128 -13.73 1.51 -5.55
N ALA A 129 -13.51 0.22 -5.21
CA ALA A 129 -13.00 -0.75 -6.15
C ALA A 129 -13.88 -0.80 -7.41
N PRO A 130 -13.31 -0.55 -8.61
CA PRO A 130 -14.09 -0.51 -9.83
C PRO A 130 -14.76 -1.86 -10.08
N LYS A 131 -15.98 -1.81 -10.59
CA LYS A 131 -16.73 -2.97 -11.05
C LYS A 131 -16.75 -2.98 -12.56
N ALA A 132 -16.88 -4.17 -13.13
CA ALA A 132 -17.04 -4.36 -14.56
C ALA A 132 -18.19 -5.33 -14.82
N ARG A 133 -18.89 -5.06 -15.91
CA ARG A 133 -19.95 -5.92 -16.40
C ARG A 133 -19.37 -6.88 -17.44
N VAL A 134 -19.56 -8.17 -17.21
CA VAL A 134 -19.02 -9.23 -18.08
C VAL A 134 -20.09 -10.24 -18.45
N LEU A 135 -19.90 -10.90 -19.59
CA LEU A 135 -20.67 -12.07 -19.97
C LEU A 135 -19.92 -13.33 -19.52
N ARG A 136 -20.51 -14.11 -18.60
CA ARG A 136 -19.99 -15.42 -18.18
C ARG A 136 -21.11 -16.46 -18.14
N GLY A 137 -20.87 -17.64 -18.70
CA GLY A 137 -21.87 -18.70 -18.79
C GLY A 137 -23.15 -18.30 -19.55
N GLY A 138 -23.03 -17.37 -20.50
CA GLY A 138 -24.16 -16.79 -21.25
C GLY A 138 -25.03 -15.82 -20.45
N ARG A 139 -24.59 -15.39 -19.27
CA ARG A 139 -25.30 -14.44 -18.40
C ARG A 139 -24.46 -13.20 -18.16
N GLU A 140 -25.13 -12.06 -18.16
CA GLU A 140 -24.56 -10.79 -17.74
C GLU A 140 -24.42 -10.77 -16.22
N ILE A 141 -23.21 -10.52 -15.73
CA ILE A 141 -22.90 -10.40 -14.31
C ILE A 141 -21.98 -9.21 -14.07
N ILE A 142 -22.10 -8.61 -12.89
CA ILE A 142 -21.20 -7.54 -12.43
C ILE A 142 -20.19 -8.14 -11.46
N ILE A 143 -18.91 -8.01 -11.77
CA ILE A 143 -17.81 -8.51 -10.96
C ILE A 143 -16.85 -7.37 -10.58
N PRO A 144 -16.03 -7.53 -9.52
CA PRO A 144 -14.92 -6.63 -9.28
C PRO A 144 -13.96 -6.61 -10.49
N ALA A 145 -13.53 -5.43 -10.93
CA ALA A 145 -12.65 -5.28 -12.09
C ALA A 145 -11.30 -6.03 -11.94
N ARG A 146 -10.83 -6.19 -10.69
CA ARG A 146 -9.66 -7.02 -10.33
C ARG A 146 -9.82 -8.50 -10.66
N GLU A 147 -11.05 -9.00 -10.83
CA GLU A 147 -11.34 -10.41 -11.15
C GLU A 147 -11.54 -10.66 -12.64
N ILE A 148 -11.37 -9.63 -13.48
CA ILE A 148 -11.36 -9.79 -14.93
C ILE A 148 -10.13 -10.60 -15.32
N VAL A 149 -10.31 -11.53 -16.24
CA VAL A 149 -9.24 -12.35 -16.80
C VAL A 149 -9.23 -12.25 -18.32
N ALA A 150 -8.08 -12.55 -18.93
CA ALA A 150 -7.98 -12.62 -20.38
C ALA A 150 -9.00 -13.63 -20.93
N GLY A 151 -9.77 -13.21 -21.94
CA GLY A 151 -10.86 -13.98 -22.53
C GLY A 151 -12.25 -13.68 -21.98
N ASP A 152 -12.39 -12.85 -20.94
CA ASP A 152 -13.69 -12.29 -20.58
C ASP A 152 -14.25 -11.43 -21.71
N ILE A 153 -15.58 -11.44 -21.85
CA ILE A 153 -16.30 -10.51 -22.72
C ILE A 153 -16.85 -9.39 -21.86
N LEU A 154 -16.33 -8.18 -22.06
CA LEU A 154 -16.80 -6.97 -21.39
C LEU A 154 -18.06 -6.44 -22.10
N LEU A 155 -19.06 -6.08 -21.31
CA LEU A 155 -20.27 -5.41 -21.78
C LEU A 155 -20.20 -3.94 -21.34
N LEU A 156 -20.04 -3.04 -22.30
CA LEU A 156 -19.82 -1.62 -22.06
C LEU A 156 -21.04 -0.81 -22.52
N GLU A 157 -21.47 0.12 -21.68
CA GLU A 157 -22.41 1.19 -22.03
C GLU A 157 -21.76 2.57 -21.87
N ALA A 158 -22.46 3.60 -22.37
CA ALA A 158 -22.00 4.97 -22.20
C ALA A 158 -21.89 5.33 -20.72
N GLY A 159 -20.68 5.74 -20.30
CA GLY A 159 -20.37 6.07 -18.91
C GLY A 159 -19.61 4.97 -18.15
N ASP A 160 -19.52 3.76 -18.71
CA ASP A 160 -18.71 2.69 -18.12
C ASP A 160 -17.21 3.01 -18.21
N ARG A 161 -16.48 2.70 -17.13
CA ARG A 161 -15.03 2.69 -17.16
C ARG A 161 -14.52 1.41 -17.81
N ILE A 162 -13.61 1.53 -18.77
CA ILE A 162 -12.95 0.39 -19.39
C ILE A 162 -12.03 -0.25 -18.36
N ALA A 163 -12.35 -1.48 -17.94
CA ALA A 163 -11.71 -2.14 -16.80
C ALA A 163 -10.45 -2.95 -17.16
N ALA A 164 -10.23 -3.22 -18.45
CA ALA A 164 -9.03 -3.86 -18.99
C ALA A 164 -8.89 -3.54 -20.48
N ASP A 165 -7.70 -3.72 -21.04
CA ASP A 165 -7.48 -3.65 -22.48
C ASP A 165 -8.32 -4.73 -23.20
N ALA A 166 -9.02 -4.33 -24.26
CA ALA A 166 -9.98 -5.18 -24.95
C ALA A 166 -9.94 -4.98 -26.46
N ARG A 167 -10.41 -6.00 -27.19
CA ARG A 167 -10.72 -5.92 -28.63
C ARG A 167 -12.22 -5.67 -28.79
N LEU A 168 -12.57 -4.60 -29.50
CA LEU A 168 -13.95 -4.24 -29.86
C LEU A 168 -14.47 -5.02 -31.07
#